data_AF-A0A946MXQ4-F1
#
_entry.id   AF-A0A946MXQ4-F1
#
_cell.length_a   1.000
_cell.length_b   1.000
_cell.length_c   1.000
_cell.angle_alpha   90.00
_cell.angle_beta   90.00
_cell.angle_gamma   90.00
#
_symmetry.space_group_name_H-M   'P 1'
#
loop_
_entity.id
_entity.type
_entity.pdbx_description
1 polymer ?
#
loop_
_entity_poly.entity_id
_entity_poly.type
_entity_poly.pdbx_seq_one_letter_code
_entity_poly.pdbx_strand_id
1 'polypeptide(L)'
;MRHENGQWVPYAFKGTKWQNIGAEKRRIYQLNAYRVLLTRARQGMVIFIPEGDPNDPTRPPIFYDPVWDFFKACGLAEIKP
;
A
#
# COMPACT_ATOMS: atom_id res chain seq x y z
N MET A 1 -3.67 0.97 2.28
CA MET A 1 -4.39 0.86 0.99
C MET A 1 -3.75 -0.23 0.17
N ARG A 2 -4.46 -0.79 -0.81
CA ARG A 2 -3.93 -1.72 -1.82
C ARG A 2 -4.13 -1.11 -3.19
N HIS A 3 -3.28 -1.45 -4.15
CA HIS A 3 -3.45 -1.02 -5.54
C HIS A 3 -4.06 -2.19 -6.32
N GLU A 4 -5.30 -2.03 -6.77
CA GLU A 4 -6.08 -3.10 -7.42
C GLU A 4 -6.70 -2.50 -8.68
N ASN A 5 -6.48 -3.11 -9.85
CA ASN A 5 -7.03 -2.67 -11.14
C ASN A 5 -6.79 -1.17 -11.46
N GLY A 6 -5.61 -0.65 -11.13
CA GLY A 6 -5.25 0.76 -11.36
C GLY A 6 -5.89 1.74 -10.37
N GLN A 7 -6.49 1.25 -9.28
CA GLN A 7 -7.13 2.09 -8.26
C GLN A 7 -6.63 1.76 -6.86
N TRP A 8 -6.58 2.79 -6.01
CA TRP A 8 -6.26 2.62 -4.59
C TRP A 8 -7.51 2.23 -3.81
N VAL A 9 -7.49 1.02 -3.26
CA VAL A 9 -8.59 0.44 -2.49
C VAL A 9 -8.28 0.53 -0.98
N PRO A 10 -9.19 1.12 -0.18
CA PRO A 10 -8.99 1.28 1.25
C PRO A 10 -9.37 -0.01 2.01
N TYR A 11 -8.43 -0.51 2.80
CA TYR A 11 -8.62 -1.69 3.65
C TYR A 11 -8.34 -1.34 5.11
N ALA A 12 -9.06 -1.99 6.02
CA ALA A 12 -8.79 -1.98 7.45
C ALA A 12 -8.63 -3.42 7.93
N PHE A 13 -7.66 -3.64 8.80
CA PHE A 13 -7.53 -4.91 9.51
C PHE A 13 -8.60 -4.96 10.61
N LYS A 14 -9.46 -5.98 10.57
CA LYS A 14 -10.54 -6.20 11.53
C LYS A 14 -10.60 -7.66 11.94
N GLY A 15 -10.50 -7.93 13.24
CA GLY A 15 -10.37 -9.29 13.75
C GLY A 15 -9.09 -9.92 13.23
N THR A 16 -9.22 -10.89 12.34
CA THR A 16 -8.11 -11.67 11.77
C THR A 16 -7.87 -11.40 10.28
N LYS A 17 -8.60 -10.47 9.65
CA LYS A 17 -8.51 -10.26 8.19
C LYS A 17 -8.60 -8.80 7.78
N TRP A 18 -8.03 -8.51 6.62
CA TRP A 18 -8.22 -7.24 5.92
C TRP A 18 -9.60 -7.20 5.27
N GLN A 19 -10.31 -6.11 5.45
CA GLN A 19 -11.65 -5.89 4.87
C GLN A 19 -11.72 -4.51 4.24
N ASN A 20 -12.48 -4.38 3.14
CA ASN A 20 -12.72 -3.09 2.50
C ASN A 20 -13.40 -2.13 3.49
N ILE A 21 -12.96 -0.89 3.52
CA ILE A 21 -13.60 0.16 4.32
C ILE A 21 -14.82 0.66 3.55
N GLY A 22 -16.04 0.24 3.89
CA GLY A 22 -17.25 0.73 3.20
C GLY A 22 -17.64 2.18 3.52
N ALA A 23 -17.35 2.64 4.74
CA ALA A 23 -17.75 3.98 5.19
C ALA A 23 -16.90 5.08 4.54
N GLU A 24 -17.53 5.93 3.72
CA GLU A 24 -16.87 6.98 2.94
C GLU A 24 -15.99 7.91 3.78
N LYS A 25 -16.51 8.42 4.90
CA LYS A 25 -15.75 9.28 5.82
C LYS A 25 -14.44 8.63 6.27
N ARG A 26 -14.43 7.32 6.56
CA ARG A 26 -13.23 6.59 6.94
C ARG A 26 -12.26 6.40 5.77
N ARG A 27 -12.77 6.20 4.55
CA ARG A 27 -11.95 6.14 3.33
C ARG A 27 -11.18 7.46 3.14
N ILE A 28 -11.88 8.59 3.27
CA ILE A 28 -11.30 9.94 3.15
C ILE A 28 -10.21 10.15 4.21
N TYR A 29 -10.47 9.80 5.47
CA TYR A 29 -9.46 9.90 6.53
C TYR A 29 -8.23 9.05 6.23
N GLN A 30 -8.40 7.80 5.82
CA GLN A 30 -7.27 6.93 5.47
C GLN A 30 -6.46 7.52 4.31
N LEU A 31 -7.13 7.95 3.23
CA LEU A 31 -6.48 8.57 2.08
C LEU A 31 -5.68 9.81 2.46
N ASN A 32 -6.25 10.68 3.30
CA ASN A 32 -5.57 11.89 3.77
C ASN A 32 -4.39 11.57 4.69
N ALA A 33 -4.45 10.51 5.50
CA ALA A 33 -3.30 10.05 6.27
C ALA A 33 -2.13 9.66 5.35
N TYR A 34 -2.38 8.89 4.28
CA TYR A 34 -1.35 8.56 3.29
C TYR A 34 -0.81 9.79 2.56
N ARG A 35 -1.67 10.72 2.13
CA ARG A 35 -1.23 11.99 1.51
C ARG A 35 -0.30 12.76 2.42
N VAL A 36 -0.66 12.92 3.69
CA VAL A 36 0.16 13.63 4.69
C VAL A 36 1.51 12.95 4.88
N LEU A 37 1.55 11.61 4.95
CA LEU A 37 2.82 10.88 5.09
C LEU A 37 3.72 11.06 3.86
N LEU A 38 3.14 10.91 2.66
CA LEU A 38 3.89 10.98 1.41
C LEU A 38 4.37 12.39 1.09
N THR A 39 3.60 13.44 1.41
CA THR A 39 4.03 14.83 1.19
C THR A 39 5.01 15.34 2.24
N ARG A 40 5.15 14.64 3.38
CA ARG A 40 6.15 14.95 4.41
C ARG A 40 7.41 14.10 4.31
N ALA A 41 7.50 13.24 3.30
CA ALA A 41 8.72 12.50 3.01
C ALA A 41 9.87 13.49 2.80
N ARG A 42 10.97 13.28 3.52
CA ARG A 42 12.21 14.07 3.40
C ARG A 42 13.28 13.25 2.70
N GLN A 43 14.34 13.91 2.28
CA GLN A 43 15.52 13.24 1.73
C GLN A 43 16.03 12.16 2.69
N GLY A 44 16.35 10.99 2.15
CA GLY A 44 16.82 9.83 2.91
C GLY A 44 15.71 8.94 3.47
N MET A 45 14.44 9.24 3.22
CA MET A 45 13.34 8.32 3.54
C MET A 45 13.15 7.27 2.46
N VAL A 46 12.78 6.06 2.88
CA VAL A 46 12.51 4.93 1.99
C VAL A 46 11.06 4.44 2.15
N ILE A 47 10.44 4.05 1.04
CA ILE A 47 9.16 3.34 1.07
C ILE A 47 9.48 1.85 1.04
N PHE A 48 9.19 1.15 2.14
CA PHE A 48 9.36 -0.29 2.20
C PHE A 48 8.09 -1.00 1.73
N ILE A 49 8.23 -1.85 0.72
CA ILE A 49 7.18 -2.73 0.22
C ILE A 49 7.71 -4.16 0.41
N PRO A 50 7.08 -4.99 1.25
CA PRO A 50 7.55 -6.33 1.48
C PRO A 50 7.31 -7.20 0.25
N GLU A 51 8.21 -8.15 0.00
CA GLU A 51 7.96 -9.23 -0.96
C GLU A 51 6.82 -10.12 -0.44
N GLY A 52 5.91 -10.48 -1.34
CA GLY A 52 4.90 -11.48 -1.05
C GLY A 52 5.46 -12.89 -1.11
N ASP A 53 4.80 -13.80 -0.43
CA ASP A 53 5.14 -15.23 -0.40
C ASP A 53 3.90 -16.05 -0.78
N PRO A 54 3.91 -16.76 -1.93
CA PRO A 54 2.81 -17.64 -2.35
C PRO A 54 2.48 -18.74 -1.34
N ASN A 55 3.43 -19.13 -0.49
CA ASN A 55 3.25 -20.17 0.53
C ASN A 55 2.73 -19.61 1.86
N ASP A 56 2.75 -18.29 2.03
CA ASP A 56 2.24 -17.60 3.22
C ASP A 56 0.87 -16.94 2.90
N PRO A 57 -0.25 -17.53 3.36
CA PRO A 57 -1.58 -16.98 3.09
C PRO A 57 -1.82 -15.59 3.71
N THR A 58 -0.96 -15.15 4.63
CA THR A 58 -1.05 -13.81 5.24
C THR A 58 -0.35 -12.73 4.40
N ARG A 59 0.54 -13.12 3.46
CA ARG A 59 1.35 -12.23 2.63
C ARG A 59 1.32 -12.62 1.13
N PRO A 60 0.14 -12.80 0.51
CA PRO A 60 0.10 -13.18 -0.90
C PRO A 60 0.67 -12.06 -1.79
N PRO A 61 1.47 -12.38 -2.84
CA PRO A 61 2.10 -11.40 -3.73
C PRO A 61 1.15 -10.39 -4.36
N ILE A 62 -0.08 -10.81 -4.64
CA ILE A 62 -1.13 -9.95 -5.22
C ILE A 62 -1.45 -8.71 -4.38
N PHE A 63 -1.07 -8.66 -3.10
CA PHE A 63 -1.25 -7.46 -2.27
C PHE A 63 -0.12 -6.44 -2.42
N TYR A 64 1.06 -6.84 -2.87
CA TYR A 64 2.28 -6.04 -2.85
C TYR A 64 2.81 -5.72 -4.25
N ASP A 65 2.79 -6.69 -5.18
CA ASP A 65 3.32 -6.51 -6.54
C ASP A 65 2.66 -5.32 -7.26
N PRO A 66 1.32 -5.14 -7.22
CA PRO A 66 0.70 -3.98 -7.87
C PRO A 66 1.08 -2.63 -7.24
N VAL A 67 1.46 -2.63 -5.96
CA VAL A 67 1.93 -1.43 -5.26
C VAL A 67 3.36 -1.11 -5.67
N TRP A 68 4.20 -2.14 -5.75
CA TRP A 68 5.57 -2.05 -6.25
C TRP A 68 5.63 -1.52 -7.68
N ASP A 69 4.85 -2.12 -8.59
CA ASP A 69 4.78 -1.71 -9.98
C ASP A 69 4.29 -0.26 -10.13
N PHE A 70 3.33 0.16 -9.31
CA PHE A 70 2.88 1.55 -9.28
C PHE A 70 4.01 2.52 -8.94
N PHE A 71 4.78 2.26 -7.88
CA PHE A 71 5.88 3.15 -7.49
C PHE A 71 7.04 3.12 -8.50
N LYS A 72 7.34 1.96 -9.11
CA LYS A 72 8.27 1.88 -10.23
C LYS A 72 7.81 2.74 -11.41
N ALA A 73 6.54 2.65 -11.78
CA ALA A 73 5.96 3.48 -12.84
C ALA A 73 5.98 4.99 -12.51
N CYS A 74 5.91 5.36 -11.22
CA CYS A 74 6.12 6.73 -10.77
C CYS A 74 7.59 7.21 -10.80
N GLY A 75 8.54 6.33 -11.15
CA GLY A 75 9.96 6.67 -11.25
C GLY A 75 10.74 6.57 -9.93
N LEU A 76 10.21 5.89 -8.91
CA LEU A 76 10.98 5.64 -7.69
C LEU A 76 12.12 4.65 -7.98
N ALA A 77 13.32 4.99 -7.54
CA ALA A 77 14.48 4.13 -7.65
C ALA A 77 14.41 3.00 -6.61
N GLU A 78 14.62 1.77 -7.07
CA GLU A 78 14.79 0.60 -6.21
C GLU A 78 16.14 0.66 -5.48
N ILE A 79 16.11 0.48 -4.16
CA ILE A 79 17.30 0.37 -3.33
C ILE A 79 17.51 -1.11 -3.07
N LYS A 80 18.57 -1.68 -3.65
CA LYS A 80 18.97 -3.05 -3.37
C LYS A 80 19.69 -3.09 -2.02
N PRO A 81 19.39 -4.05 -1.13
CA PRO A 81 20.10 -4.24 0.12
C PRO A 81 21.57 -4.63 -0.10
#